data_AF-A0A4Q3VDP4-F1
#
_entry.id   AF-A0A4Q3VDP4-F1
#
_cell.length_a   1.000
_cell.length_b   1.000
_cell.length_c   1.000
_cell.angle_alpha   90.00
_cell.angle_beta   90.00
_cell.angle_gamma   90.00
#
_symmetry.space_group_name_H-M   'P 1'
#
loop_
_entity.id
_entity.type
_entity.pdbx_description
1 polymer ?
#
loop_
_entity_poly.entity_id
_entity_poly.type
_entity_poly.pdbx_seq_one_letter_code
_entity_poly.pdbx_strand_id
1 'polypeptide(L)'
;SSFTHIHQIKGGDGNDDAPTITITPRAGNPEKLEIIHTGNSSVSTLGKVKVVDLAPFKGTWVEVTEKIIYKTAGSIELSIKRVSDGVELLQYSNTNLDLWRDGTTFCRPKWGIYRSLNNAAVLRDEEVRFADFCIAEGRTVCQ
;
A
#
# COMPACT_ATOMS: atom_id res chain seq x y z
N SER A 1 9.31 -7.50 -12.91
CA SER A 1 8.71 -6.20 -13.31
C SER A 1 9.52 -5.06 -12.71
N SER A 2 9.29 -3.82 -13.14
CA SER A 2 9.86 -2.63 -12.48
C SER A 2 8.85 -2.05 -11.48
N PHE A 3 9.29 -1.65 -10.29
CA PHE A 3 8.43 -1.15 -9.22
C PHE A 3 9.18 -0.24 -8.24
N THR A 4 8.42 0.60 -7.53
CA THR A 4 8.82 1.34 -6.33
C THR A 4 7.65 1.31 -5.36
N HIS A 5 7.78 0.59 -4.24
CA HIS A 5 6.79 0.54 -3.17
C HIS A 5 7.23 1.46 -2.04
N ILE A 6 6.29 2.24 -1.49
CA ILE A 6 6.52 3.09 -0.31
C ILE A 6 5.85 2.53 0.97
N HIS A 7 4.88 1.63 0.78
CA HIS A 7 4.22 0.85 1.82
C HIS A 7 3.87 -0.54 1.29
N GLN A 8 3.92 -1.54 2.17
CA GLN A 8 3.51 -2.91 1.88
C GLN A 8 2.80 -3.54 3.07
N ILE A 9 1.81 -4.39 2.80
CA ILE A 9 1.40 -5.47 3.70
C ILE A 9 1.99 -6.77 3.14
N LYS A 10 2.77 -7.50 3.94
CA LYS A 10 3.42 -8.75 3.51
C LYS A 10 3.29 -9.82 4.57
N GLY A 11 3.16 -11.07 4.12
CA GLY A 11 3.28 -12.24 4.99
C GLY A 11 4.62 -12.27 5.72
N GLY A 12 4.62 -12.89 6.88
CA GLY A 12 5.79 -13.15 7.70
C GLY A 12 6.66 -14.29 7.19
N ASP A 13 5.97 -15.29 6.65
CA ASP A 13 6.36 -16.67 6.35
C ASP A 13 5.33 -17.29 5.40
N GLY A 14 5.52 -18.55 4.98
CA GLY A 14 4.63 -19.22 4.04
C GLY A 14 4.81 -18.71 2.60
N ASN A 15 3.72 -18.51 1.87
CA ASN A 15 3.73 -17.89 0.53
C ASN A 15 3.94 -16.37 0.62
N ASP A 16 5.07 -15.93 1.17
CA ASP A 16 5.33 -14.53 1.47
C ASP A 16 6.10 -13.78 0.37
N ASP A 17 6.46 -14.41 -0.75
CA ASP A 17 7.24 -13.84 -1.85
C ASP A 17 6.73 -12.44 -2.27
N ALA A 18 5.41 -12.32 -2.47
CA ALA A 18 4.76 -11.08 -2.86
C ALA A 18 3.97 -10.43 -1.69
N PRO A 19 4.02 -9.10 -1.53
CA PRO A 19 3.12 -8.39 -0.63
C PRO A 19 1.65 -8.55 -1.08
N THR A 20 0.71 -8.55 -0.14
CA THR A 20 -0.74 -8.62 -0.43
C THR A 20 -1.31 -7.27 -0.85
N ILE A 21 -0.83 -6.18 -0.24
CA ILE A 21 -1.17 -4.80 -0.59
C ILE A 21 0.11 -3.99 -0.75
N THR A 22 0.16 -3.10 -1.75
CA THR A 22 1.23 -2.11 -1.88
C THR A 22 0.68 -0.74 -2.24
N ILE A 23 1.35 0.30 -1.73
CA ILE A 23 1.23 1.68 -2.22
C ILE A 23 2.44 1.96 -3.10
N THR A 24 2.20 2.23 -4.37
CA THR A 24 3.23 2.20 -5.42
C THR A 24 3.19 3.47 -6.28
N PRO A 25 4.11 4.42 -6.08
CA PRO A 25 4.35 5.49 -7.03
C PRO A 25 4.85 4.96 -8.37
N ARG A 26 4.40 5.56 -9.47
CA ARG A 26 4.78 5.23 -10.84
C ARG A 26 5.27 6.46 -11.58
N ALA A 27 6.47 6.35 -12.15
CA ALA A 27 6.94 7.29 -13.17
C ALA A 27 6.00 7.23 -14.39
N GLY A 28 5.80 8.37 -15.05
CA GLY A 28 4.90 8.52 -16.19
C GLY A 28 4.56 9.99 -16.42
N ASN A 29 3.70 10.25 -17.41
CA ASN A 29 3.16 11.58 -17.66
C ASN A 29 1.63 11.51 -17.84
N PRO A 30 0.84 11.80 -16.79
CA PRO A 30 1.26 12.17 -15.44
C PRO A 30 1.77 10.96 -14.61
N GLU A 31 2.57 11.22 -13.58
CA GLU A 31 2.95 10.24 -12.56
C GLU A 31 1.71 9.79 -11.76
N LYS A 32 1.67 8.52 -11.33
CA LYS A 32 0.51 7.92 -10.63
C LYS A 32 0.88 7.34 -9.27
N LEU A 33 -0.08 7.26 -8.37
CA LEU A 33 -0.03 6.45 -7.15
C LEU A 33 -1.00 5.27 -7.31
N GLU A 34 -0.50 4.04 -7.18
CA GLU A 34 -1.28 2.82 -7.36
C GLU A 34 -1.42 2.05 -6.04
N ILE A 35 -2.64 1.63 -5.71
CA ILE A 35 -2.90 0.60 -4.73
C ILE A 35 -3.03 -0.71 -5.47
N ILE A 36 -2.15 -1.66 -5.16
CA ILE A 36 -2.09 -2.95 -5.86
C ILE A 36 -2.38 -4.06 -4.86
N HIS A 37 -3.37 -4.88 -5.20
CA HIS A 37 -3.70 -6.12 -4.50
C HIS A 37 -3.09 -7.33 -5.22
N THR A 38 -2.43 -8.19 -4.46
CA THR A 38 -1.95 -9.50 -4.91
C THR A 38 -2.43 -10.55 -3.93
N GLY A 39 -3.39 -11.39 -4.35
CA GLY A 39 -3.92 -12.48 -3.54
C GLY A 39 -2.92 -13.64 -3.44
N ASN A 40 -3.28 -14.70 -2.73
CA ASN A 40 -2.47 -15.90 -2.57
C ASN A 40 -2.06 -16.54 -3.92
N SER A 41 -2.90 -16.42 -4.95
CA SER A 41 -2.63 -16.91 -6.31
C SER A 41 -2.90 -15.84 -7.37
N SER A 42 -2.55 -16.13 -8.63
CA SER A 42 -2.92 -15.28 -9.76
C SER A 42 -4.44 -15.19 -9.95
N VAL A 43 -5.19 -16.24 -9.59
CA VAL A 43 -6.67 -16.28 -9.69
C VAL A 43 -7.31 -15.33 -8.68
N SER A 44 -6.78 -15.24 -7.46
CA SER A 44 -7.28 -14.34 -6.43
C SER A 44 -6.68 -12.94 -6.49
N THR A 45 -5.72 -12.70 -7.39
CA THR A 45 -5.09 -11.38 -7.57
C THR A 45 -5.97 -10.45 -8.40
N LEU A 46 -6.17 -9.22 -7.91
CA LEU A 46 -6.93 -8.19 -8.62
C LEU A 46 -6.04 -7.15 -9.33
N GLY A 47 -4.74 -7.12 -9.02
CA GLY A 47 -3.82 -6.13 -9.58
C GLY A 47 -4.11 -4.73 -9.05
N LYS A 48 -4.12 -3.73 -9.94
CA LYS A 48 -4.34 -2.32 -9.55
C LYS A 48 -5.79 -2.11 -9.15
N VAL A 49 -6.05 -1.94 -7.87
CA VAL A 49 -7.41 -1.76 -7.33
C VAL A 49 -7.80 -0.29 -7.16
N LYS A 50 -6.81 0.61 -7.12
CA LYS A 50 -7.00 2.06 -7.15
C LYS A 50 -5.81 2.74 -7.81
N VAL A 51 -6.07 3.76 -8.61
CA VAL A 51 -5.04 4.61 -9.23
C VAL A 51 -5.47 6.07 -9.12
N VAL A 52 -4.58 6.94 -8.67
CA VAL A 52 -4.77 8.39 -8.60
C VAL A 52 -3.53 9.11 -9.13
N ASP A 53 -3.62 10.41 -9.38
CA ASP A 53 -2.45 11.22 -9.72
C ASP A 53 -1.50 11.32 -8.53
N LEU A 54 -0.19 11.20 -8.78
CA LEU A 54 0.82 11.33 -7.72
C LEU A 54 1.04 12.78 -7.30
N ALA A 55 0.79 13.74 -8.21
CA ALA A 55 1.12 15.15 -8.00
C ALA A 55 0.63 15.74 -6.66
N PRO A 56 -0.61 15.47 -6.18
CA PRO A 56 -1.10 16.01 -4.91
C PRO A 56 -0.35 15.53 -3.66
N PHE A 57 0.42 14.45 -3.75
CA PHE A 57 1.14 13.83 -2.62
C PHE A 57 2.59 14.32 -2.50
N LYS A 58 3.19 14.87 -3.57
CA LYS A 58 4.60 15.27 -3.58
C LYS A 58 4.80 16.56 -2.77
N GLY A 59 5.74 16.54 -1.83
CA GLY A 59 6.04 17.68 -0.96
C GLY A 59 4.96 18.00 0.08
N THR A 60 4.03 17.06 0.30
CA THR A 60 2.83 17.27 1.10
C THR A 60 2.73 16.21 2.19
N TRP A 61 2.51 16.63 3.44
CA TRP A 61 2.16 15.70 4.51
C TRP A 61 0.73 15.19 4.30
N VAL A 62 0.59 13.87 4.37
CA VAL A 62 -0.70 13.17 4.29
C VAL A 62 -0.83 12.22 5.47
N GLU A 63 -2.03 12.13 6.00
CA GLU A 63 -2.42 11.12 6.97
C GLU A 63 -2.96 9.89 6.23
N VAL A 64 -2.49 8.71 6.61
CA VAL A 64 -2.90 7.43 6.01
C VAL A 64 -3.56 6.58 7.09
N THR A 65 -4.81 6.20 6.89
CA THR A 65 -5.49 5.18 7.70
C THR A 65 -5.68 3.92 6.86
N GLU A 66 -5.15 2.79 7.31
CA GLU A 66 -5.34 1.47 6.70
C GLU A 66 -5.89 0.51 7.76
N LYS A 67 -7.09 0.00 7.54
CA LYS A 67 -7.74 -0.97 8.42
C LYS A 67 -8.01 -2.26 7.64
N ILE A 68 -7.52 -3.38 8.16
CA ILE A 68 -7.56 -4.67 7.46
C ILE A 68 -8.15 -5.75 8.36
N ILE A 69 -9.00 -6.59 7.78
CA ILE A 69 -9.36 -7.91 8.31
C ILE A 69 -8.61 -8.97 7.50
N TYR A 70 -7.61 -9.58 8.12
CA TYR A 70 -6.72 -10.57 7.52
C TYR A 70 -7.40 -11.95 7.38
N LYS A 71 -7.95 -12.24 6.20
CA LYS A 71 -8.49 -13.56 5.80
C LYS A 71 -8.61 -13.64 4.27
N THR A 72 -8.86 -14.83 3.73
CA THR A 72 -9.06 -15.05 2.27
C THR A 72 -10.29 -14.34 1.70
N ALA A 73 -11.32 -14.10 2.51
CA ALA A 73 -12.46 -13.24 2.18
C ALA A 73 -12.46 -12.01 3.09
N GLY A 74 -11.33 -11.31 3.10
CA GLY A 74 -10.98 -10.22 4.00
C GLY A 74 -11.57 -8.89 3.57
N SER A 75 -11.30 -7.86 4.38
CA SER A 75 -11.69 -6.50 4.06
C SER A 75 -10.54 -5.53 4.26
N ILE A 76 -10.56 -4.46 3.48
CA ILE A 76 -9.67 -3.31 3.63
C ILE A 76 -10.48 -2.02 3.56
N GLU A 77 -10.10 -1.06 4.39
CA GLU A 77 -10.48 0.34 4.29
C GLU A 77 -9.18 1.16 4.30
N LEU A 78 -8.93 1.92 3.24
CA LEU A 78 -7.77 2.78 3.06
C LEU A 78 -8.24 4.20 2.74
N SER A 79 -7.82 5.17 3.55
CA SER A 79 -8.01 6.59 3.29
C SER A 79 -6.68 7.31 3.40
N ILE A 80 -6.44 8.25 2.47
CA ILE A 80 -5.29 9.15 2.50
C ILE A 80 -5.82 10.58 2.40
N LYS A 81 -5.56 11.39 3.43
CA LYS A 81 -6.02 12.78 3.53
C LYS A 81 -4.83 13.71 3.64
N ARG A 82 -4.91 14.85 2.97
CA ARG A 82 -3.91 15.90 3.12
C ARG A 82 -4.05 16.55 4.50
N VAL A 83 -2.94 16.67 5.22
CA VAL A 83 -2.95 17.19 6.61
C VAL A 83 -3.36 18.68 6.65
N SER A 84 -2.95 19.47 5.66
CA SER A 84 -3.13 20.93 5.68
C SER A 84 -4.59 21.40 5.57
N ASP A 85 -5.45 20.63 4.90
CA ASP A 85 -6.82 21.04 4.57
C ASP A 85 -7.86 19.91 4.73
N GLY A 86 -7.44 18.71 5.12
CA GLY A 86 -8.30 17.54 5.28
C GLY A 86 -8.86 16.97 3.96
N VAL A 87 -8.40 17.46 2.80
CA VAL A 87 -8.89 16.97 1.50
C VAL A 87 -8.53 15.50 1.35
N GLU A 88 -9.54 14.67 1.03
CA GLU A 88 -9.34 13.27 0.72
C GLU A 88 -8.70 13.12 -0.67
N LEU A 89 -7.46 12.62 -0.70
CA LEU A 89 -6.70 12.40 -1.93
C LEU A 89 -6.91 11.00 -2.48
N LEU A 90 -7.21 10.03 -1.61
CA LEU A 90 -7.51 8.66 -1.97
C LEU A 90 -8.45 8.03 -0.95
N GLN A 91 -9.45 7.32 -1.46
CA GLN A 91 -10.26 6.39 -0.70
C GLN A 91 -10.40 5.07 -1.48
N TYR A 92 -10.23 3.97 -0.77
CA TYR A 92 -10.46 2.63 -1.29
C TYR A 92 -11.02 1.73 -0.17
N SER A 93 -12.08 1.00 -0.47
CA SER A 93 -12.59 -0.05 0.40
C SER A 93 -13.03 -1.26 -0.42
N ASN A 94 -12.87 -2.43 0.17
CA ASN A 94 -13.38 -3.68 -0.39
C ASN A 94 -13.61 -4.67 0.76
N THR A 95 -14.75 -5.36 0.75
CA THR A 95 -15.17 -6.30 1.79
C THR A 95 -14.96 -7.76 1.42
N ASN A 96 -14.36 -8.03 0.26
CA ASN A 96 -14.10 -9.37 -0.24
C ASN A 96 -12.77 -9.41 -1.03
N LEU A 97 -11.66 -9.39 -0.31
CA LEU A 97 -10.30 -9.53 -0.87
C LEU A 97 -9.54 -10.70 -0.23
N ASP A 98 -8.69 -11.34 -1.02
CA ASP A 98 -7.77 -12.36 -0.52
C ASP A 98 -6.54 -11.73 0.16
N LEU A 99 -6.68 -11.49 1.47
CA LEU A 99 -5.68 -10.79 2.28
C LEU A 99 -4.87 -11.73 3.19
N TRP A 100 -4.94 -13.04 2.96
CA TRP A 100 -4.20 -14.04 3.74
C TRP A 100 -3.45 -15.01 2.81
N ARG A 101 -2.18 -15.23 3.10
CA ARG A 101 -1.30 -16.11 2.33
C ARG A 101 -1.31 -17.51 2.94
N ASP A 102 -1.25 -18.53 2.10
CA ASP A 102 -1.18 -19.91 2.57
C ASP A 102 0.10 -20.15 3.37
N GLY A 103 -0.05 -20.80 4.52
CA GLY A 103 1.05 -21.12 5.43
C GLY A 103 1.61 -19.91 6.20
N THR A 104 1.06 -18.71 6.01
CA THR A 104 1.46 -17.54 6.81
C THR A 104 0.89 -17.61 8.23
N THR A 105 1.68 -17.22 9.21
CA THR A 105 1.29 -17.10 10.63
C THR A 105 1.05 -15.66 11.07
N PHE A 106 1.60 -14.67 10.34
CA PHE A 106 1.34 -13.25 10.59
C PHE A 106 1.52 -12.39 9.32
N CYS A 107 0.82 -11.26 9.26
CA CYS A 107 1.07 -10.21 8.28
C CYS A 107 1.73 -9.02 8.99
N ARG A 108 2.63 -8.33 8.30
CA ARG A 108 3.32 -7.14 8.81
C ARG A 108 3.23 -5.99 7.81
N PRO A 109 2.95 -4.76 8.28
CA PRO A 109 3.18 -3.57 7.49
C PRO A 109 4.68 -3.28 7.34
N LYS A 110 5.06 -2.64 6.23
CA LYS A 110 6.43 -2.21 5.94
C LYS A 110 6.39 -0.83 5.29
N TRP A 111 7.27 0.06 5.72
CA TRP A 111 7.40 1.41 5.21
C TRP A 111 8.82 1.69 4.75
N GLY A 112 8.97 2.59 3.78
CA GLY A 112 10.27 2.93 3.17
C GLY A 112 10.26 2.70 1.67
N ILE A 113 11.37 3.04 1.01
CA ILE A 113 11.52 2.86 -0.43
C ILE A 113 12.02 1.44 -0.71
N TYR A 114 11.15 0.59 -1.25
CA TYR A 114 11.54 -0.70 -1.81
C TYR A 114 11.32 -0.69 -3.33
N ARG A 115 12.40 -0.59 -4.09
CA ARG A 115 12.36 -0.40 -5.55
C ARG A 115 13.21 -1.41 -6.30
N SER A 116 12.75 -1.79 -7.49
CA SER A 116 13.52 -2.59 -8.43
C SER A 116 14.65 -1.78 -9.06
N LEU A 117 15.79 -2.40 -9.36
CA LEU A 117 16.89 -1.78 -10.10
C LEU A 117 16.82 -2.01 -11.62
N ASN A 118 15.75 -2.66 -12.10
CA ASN A 118 15.59 -3.09 -13.49
C ASN A 118 15.55 -1.94 -14.51
N ASN A 119 15.27 -0.71 -14.07
CA ASN A 119 15.32 0.47 -14.93
C ASN A 119 16.07 1.59 -14.20
N ALA A 120 17.39 1.43 -14.08
CA ALA A 120 18.24 2.39 -13.37
C ALA A 120 18.18 3.81 -13.95
N ALA A 121 17.95 3.95 -15.27
CA ALA A 121 17.94 5.25 -15.95
C ALA A 121 16.78 6.17 -15.53
N VAL A 122 15.71 5.63 -14.95
CA VAL A 122 14.56 6.43 -14.46
C VAL A 122 14.58 6.60 -12.94
N LEU A 123 15.54 6.00 -12.24
CA LEU A 123 15.69 6.17 -10.80
C LEU A 123 16.32 7.54 -10.52
N ARG A 124 15.82 8.22 -9.50
CA ARG A 124 16.35 9.50 -9.03
C ARG A 124 16.75 9.37 -7.55
N ASP A 125 17.25 10.46 -7.01
CA ASP A 125 17.37 10.64 -5.56
C ASP A 125 15.99 10.99 -5.01
N GLU A 126 15.20 9.96 -4.72
CA GLU A 126 13.88 10.12 -4.11
C GLU A 126 13.96 10.04 -2.59
N GLU A 127 13.19 10.91 -1.93
CA GLU A 127 13.01 10.92 -0.49
C GLU A 127 11.55 10.69 -0.15
N VAL A 128 11.29 9.85 0.86
CA VAL A 128 9.99 9.70 1.50
C VAL A 128 10.20 9.83 3.01
N ARG A 129 9.36 10.64 3.65
CA ARG A 129 9.38 10.87 5.09
C ARG A 129 8.16 10.24 5.72
N PHE A 130 8.34 9.71 6.92
CA PHE A 130 7.25 9.15 7.72
C PHE A 130 7.33 9.69 9.14
N ALA A 131 6.17 9.88 9.75
CA ALA A 131 6.00 10.34 11.13
C ALA A 131 4.67 9.75 11.68
N ASP A 132 4.45 9.92 12.98
CA ASP A 132 3.17 9.67 13.65
C ASP A 132 2.59 8.27 13.42
N PHE A 133 3.45 7.25 13.51
CA PHE A 133 3.03 5.86 13.38
C PHE A 133 2.20 5.40 14.58
N CYS A 134 1.09 4.74 14.28
CA CYS A 134 0.36 3.94 15.24
C CYS A 134 -0.17 2.67 14.57
N ILE A 135 -0.11 1.56 15.31
CA ILE A 135 -0.69 0.27 14.93
C ILE A 135 -1.55 -0.17 16.10
N ALA A 136 -2.81 -0.47 15.82
CA ALA A 136 -3.76 -0.84 16.85
C ALA A 136 -4.66 -1.98 16.36
N GLU A 137 -5.11 -2.83 17.29
CA GLU A 137 -6.01 -3.94 16.98
C GLU A 137 -7.48 -3.55 17.17
N GLY A 138 -8.34 -4.06 16.29
CA GLY A 138 -9.78 -4.09 16.48
C GLY A 138 -10.45 -2.71 16.37
N ARG A 139 -11.03 -2.25 17.48
CA ARG A 139 -11.75 -0.96 17.56
C ARG A 139 -10.92 0.15 18.18
N THR A 140 -9.68 -0.15 18.55
CA THR A 140 -8.76 0.86 19.08
C THR A 140 -8.41 1.82 17.96
N VAL A 141 -8.67 3.10 18.17
CA VAL A 141 -8.37 4.15 17.19
C VAL A 141 -7.01 4.73 17.56
N CYS A 142 -6.11 4.80 16.58
CA CYS A 142 -4.88 5.58 16.70
C CYS A 142 -5.24 7.04 16.98
N GLN A 143 -4.81 7.54 18.14
CA GLN A 143 -5.06 8.91 18.60
C GLN A 143 -4.09 9.90 17.96
#